data_AF-A0A0E4FMV4-F1
#
_entry.id   AF-A0A0E4FMV4-F1
#
_cell.length_a   1.000
_cell.length_b   1.000
_cell.length_c   1.000
_cell.angle_alpha   90.00
_cell.angle_beta   90.00
_cell.angle_gamma   90.00
#
_symmetry.space_group_name_H-M   'P 1'
#
loop_
_entity.id
_entity.type
_entity.pdbx_description
1 polymer ?
#
loop_
_entity_poly.entity_id
_entity_poly.type
_entity_poly.pdbx_seq_one_letter_code
_entity_poly.pdbx_strand_id
1 'polypeptide(L)'
;MIRLLGLALLACTSHATELGWNINFGFQQNPLNPDVAVAKLKSLIPQLNYSKTFDYNATVLAALHTHGIRNMVVGIPNSDLQSIATSGNPLVGTILDGLKPLYDDGVQLTIAVGNEPTLATYGTAYSPWVYPALLNVRSTLSNKYMNKVKLTVPFDSGILGTSYPPSQGIFSISTASVVTTVAEFLKNEGSPFTVNLYPFFSLVDNPTDVSVAYATLQTGLTASDGITYPNMLAAMVAAVRAALLHQDPVLTEANLPIIVGETGWPTSGNTYATVENAQTYVNNAVNCGIPLYGFEAFDEKLKTSGSGSGSTSSVEGSWGWMSEGGDPKFPINWPTGPVAPAETCDSKFPPATGEFVKLVCPPNTLAGWLQSGSCQQDSDCDVISCPEVPKDTVVATCSSV
;
A
#
# COMPACT_ATOMS: atom_id res chain seq x y z
N MET A 1 12.26 44.73 23.09
CA MET A 1 11.33 43.61 23.38
C MET A 1 11.55 42.54 22.32
N ILE A 2 12.36 41.53 22.65
CA ILE A 2 12.57 40.36 21.79
C ILE A 2 11.40 39.41 22.09
N ARG A 3 10.52 39.19 21.11
CA ARG A 3 9.45 38.19 21.21
C ARG A 3 10.11 36.81 21.05
N LEU A 4 10.23 36.06 22.15
CA LEU A 4 10.43 34.62 22.12
C LEU A 4 9.21 33.99 21.42
N LEU A 5 9.37 33.52 20.18
CA LEU A 5 8.46 32.52 19.63
C LEU A 5 8.75 31.22 20.37
N GLY A 6 7.81 30.80 21.22
CA GLY A 6 7.83 29.49 21.84
C GLY A 6 7.76 28.41 20.76
N LEU A 7 8.80 27.59 20.70
CA LEU A 7 8.81 26.33 19.97
C LEU A 7 7.73 25.45 20.60
N ALA A 8 6.56 25.35 19.97
CA ALA A 8 5.58 24.34 20.34
C ALA A 8 6.19 22.99 19.97
N LEU A 9 6.74 22.27 20.96
CA LEU A 9 6.98 20.84 20.82
C LEU A 9 5.61 20.20 20.57
N LEU A 10 5.29 19.91 19.30
CA LEU A 10 4.32 18.89 18.99
C LEU A 10 4.88 17.60 19.59
N ALA A 11 4.29 17.14 20.69
CA ALA A 11 4.55 15.82 21.20
C ALA A 11 4.19 14.83 20.09
N CYS A 12 5.21 14.25 19.45
CA CYS A 12 5.05 13.11 18.56
C CYS A 12 4.54 11.97 19.45
N THR A 13 3.23 11.71 19.42
CA THR A 13 2.67 10.55 20.11
C THR A 13 3.30 9.33 19.44
N SER A 14 4.10 8.60 20.22
CA SER A 14 4.69 7.32 19.82
C SER A 14 3.56 6.30 19.66
N HIS A 15 2.94 6.30 18.48
CA HIS A 15 2.09 5.19 18.08
C HIS A 15 3.00 3.98 17.92
N ALA A 16 2.67 2.88 18.60
CA ALA A 16 3.32 1.61 18.30
C ALA A 16 3.12 1.33 16.80
N THR A 17 4.20 1.11 16.06
CA THR A 17 4.16 0.84 14.64
C THR A 17 3.24 -0.34 14.36
N GLU A 18 2.29 -0.19 13.43
CA GLU A 18 1.40 -1.27 13.02
C GLU A 18 2.22 -2.31 12.24
N LEU A 19 2.64 -3.37 12.93
CA LEU A 19 3.40 -4.47 12.36
C LEU A 19 2.53 -5.72 12.33
N GLY A 20 2.15 -6.11 11.12
CA GLY A 20 1.29 -7.27 10.87
C GLY A 20 1.88 -8.24 9.87
N TRP A 21 1.15 -9.32 9.64
CA TRP A 21 1.53 -10.35 8.67
C TRP A 21 0.41 -10.55 7.66
N ASN A 22 0.78 -10.83 6.41
CA ASN A 22 -0.13 -11.35 5.42
C ASN A 22 -0.31 -12.85 5.64
N ILE A 23 -1.56 -13.31 5.68
CA ILE A 23 -1.91 -14.71 5.91
C ILE A 23 -2.83 -15.16 4.78
N ASN A 24 -2.37 -16.16 4.04
CA ASN A 24 -3.14 -16.85 3.03
C ASN A 24 -2.92 -18.36 3.13
N PHE A 25 -3.97 -19.11 2.82
CA PHE A 25 -3.94 -20.58 2.74
C PHE A 25 -4.32 -21.09 1.34
N GLY A 26 -4.74 -20.18 0.44
CA GLY A 26 -5.30 -20.55 -0.87
C GLY A 26 -4.28 -21.14 -1.85
N PHE A 27 -2.99 -20.83 -1.70
CA PHE A 27 -1.93 -21.31 -2.58
C PHE A 27 -0.94 -22.27 -1.89
N GLN A 28 -1.36 -22.88 -0.78
CA GLN A 28 -0.60 -23.94 -0.12
C GLN A 28 -0.99 -25.30 -0.72
N GLN A 29 0.00 -26.14 -0.97
CA GLN A 29 -0.17 -27.54 -1.35
C GLN A 29 -0.74 -28.38 -0.21
N ASN A 30 -0.27 -28.15 1.02
CA ASN A 30 -0.71 -28.86 2.22
C ASN A 30 -0.93 -27.86 3.37
N PRO A 31 -2.01 -27.06 3.32
CA PRO A 31 -2.24 -26.04 4.32
C PRO A 31 -2.42 -26.63 5.72
N LEU A 32 -1.80 -25.98 6.70
CA LEU A 32 -2.05 -26.27 8.11
C LEU A 32 -3.50 -25.94 8.48
N ASN A 33 -4.00 -26.59 9.53
CA ASN A 33 -5.21 -26.11 10.20
C ASN A 33 -4.98 -24.65 10.67
N PRO A 34 -5.91 -23.70 10.42
CA PRO A 34 -5.72 -22.30 10.79
C PRO A 34 -5.38 -22.05 12.26
N ASP A 35 -5.97 -22.81 13.19
CA ASP A 35 -5.67 -22.70 14.62
C ASP A 35 -4.21 -23.07 14.93
N VAL A 36 -3.74 -24.18 14.35
CA VAL A 36 -2.34 -24.64 14.49
C VAL A 36 -1.37 -23.66 13.84
N ALA A 37 -1.74 -23.13 12.67
CA ALA A 37 -0.95 -22.14 11.95
C ALA A 37 -0.75 -20.87 12.79
N VAL A 38 -1.84 -20.30 13.30
CA VAL A 38 -1.78 -19.07 14.12
C VAL A 38 -1.07 -19.32 15.46
N ALA A 39 -1.25 -20.49 16.08
CA ALA A 39 -0.50 -20.86 17.28
C ALA A 39 1.02 -20.88 17.04
N LYS A 40 1.45 -21.46 15.91
CA LYS A 40 2.86 -21.47 15.48
C LYS A 40 3.38 -20.05 15.21
N LEU A 41 2.59 -19.19 14.57
CA LEU A 41 2.91 -17.77 14.37
C LEU A 41 3.11 -17.05 15.70
N LYS A 42 2.19 -17.22 16.65
CA LYS A 42 2.29 -16.64 18.00
C LYS A 42 3.46 -17.18 18.80
N SER A 43 3.85 -18.44 18.59
CA SER A 43 5.06 -18.99 19.20
C SER A 43 6.32 -18.33 18.67
N LEU A 44 6.35 -17.95 17.38
CA LEU A 44 7.48 -17.25 16.77
C LEU A 44 7.49 -15.77 17.16
N ILE A 45 6.32 -15.12 17.21
CA ILE A 45 6.15 -13.71 17.60
C ILE A 45 4.99 -13.58 18.60
N PRO A 46 5.29 -13.67 19.91
CA PRO A 46 4.27 -13.57 20.94
C PRO A 46 3.51 -12.22 20.91
N GLN A 47 4.18 -11.14 20.51
CA GLN A 47 3.63 -9.78 20.48
C GLN A 47 2.78 -9.47 19.23
N LEU A 48 2.69 -10.38 18.25
CA LEU A 48 1.95 -10.13 17.00
C LEU A 48 0.48 -9.83 17.31
N ASN A 49 -0.05 -8.75 16.73
CA ASN A 49 -1.44 -8.31 16.98
C ASN A 49 -2.16 -7.76 15.74
N TYR A 50 -1.49 -7.77 14.58
CA TYR A 50 -2.02 -7.29 13.31
C TYR A 50 -1.94 -8.41 12.27
N SER A 51 -2.98 -8.55 11.46
CA SER A 51 -3.03 -9.51 10.35
C SER A 51 -3.75 -8.93 9.15
N LYS A 52 -3.35 -9.30 7.94
CA LYS A 52 -4.08 -9.04 6.69
C LYS A 52 -4.37 -10.37 5.98
N THR A 53 -5.63 -10.62 5.67
CA THR A 53 -6.05 -11.73 4.79
C THR A 53 -6.45 -11.20 3.42
N PHE A 54 -6.42 -12.06 2.40
CA PHE A 54 -6.72 -11.68 1.00
C PHE A 54 -8.20 -11.88 0.64
N ASP A 55 -8.91 -12.64 1.47
CA ASP A 55 -10.34 -12.89 1.37
C ASP A 55 -10.98 -12.94 2.78
N TYR A 56 -12.30 -13.07 2.80
CA TYR A 56 -13.04 -13.42 4.00
C TYR A 56 -13.04 -14.92 4.22
N ASN A 57 -12.39 -15.38 5.29
CA ASN A 57 -12.43 -16.76 5.75
C ASN A 57 -12.74 -16.83 7.24
N ALA A 58 -13.97 -17.20 7.59
CA ALA A 58 -14.46 -17.22 8.97
C ALA A 58 -13.59 -18.09 9.90
N THR A 59 -13.09 -19.23 9.41
CA THR A 59 -12.26 -20.15 10.18
C THR A 59 -10.90 -19.53 10.52
N VAL A 60 -10.28 -18.85 9.54
CA VAL A 60 -9.00 -18.14 9.74
C VAL A 60 -9.18 -16.98 10.70
N LEU A 61 -10.23 -16.17 10.53
CA LEU A 61 -10.51 -15.03 11.41
C LEU A 61 -10.82 -15.46 12.85
N ALA A 62 -11.54 -16.58 13.03
CA ALA A 62 -11.79 -17.16 14.36
C ALA A 62 -10.50 -17.66 15.02
N ALA A 63 -9.60 -18.28 14.27
CA ALA A 63 -8.28 -18.68 14.78
C ALA A 63 -7.45 -17.46 15.20
N LEU A 64 -7.37 -16.43 14.34
CA LEU A 64 -6.68 -15.17 14.66
C LEU A 64 -7.23 -14.54 15.94
N HIS A 65 -8.54 -14.46 16.07
CA HIS A 65 -9.19 -13.92 17.26
C HIS A 65 -8.90 -14.74 18.52
N THR A 66 -9.00 -16.08 18.44
CA THR A 66 -8.72 -17.00 19.54
C THR A 66 -7.30 -16.83 20.08
N HIS A 67 -6.33 -16.63 19.18
CA HIS A 67 -4.92 -16.44 19.53
C HIS A 67 -4.55 -14.99 19.88
N GLY A 68 -5.52 -14.11 20.09
CA GLY A 68 -5.26 -12.78 20.62
C GLY A 68 -4.91 -11.72 19.58
N ILE A 69 -5.08 -11.99 18.28
CA ILE A 69 -4.97 -10.96 17.24
C ILE A 69 -6.23 -10.09 17.29
N ARG A 70 -6.05 -8.76 17.35
CA ARG A 70 -7.16 -7.80 17.52
C ARG A 70 -7.24 -6.73 16.43
N ASN A 71 -6.30 -6.67 15.50
CA ASN A 71 -6.34 -5.76 14.36
C ASN A 71 -6.29 -6.59 13.07
N MET A 72 -7.37 -6.59 12.29
CA MET A 72 -7.51 -7.45 11.13
C MET A 72 -7.92 -6.65 9.90
N VAL A 73 -7.09 -6.76 8.85
CA VAL A 73 -7.46 -6.35 7.49
C VAL A 73 -8.05 -7.57 6.78
N VAL A 74 -9.28 -7.44 6.27
CA VAL A 74 -9.98 -8.51 5.56
C VAL A 74 -10.13 -8.12 4.10
N GLY A 75 -9.58 -8.93 3.20
CA GLY A 75 -9.62 -8.69 1.77
C GLY A 75 -10.97 -9.01 1.13
N ILE A 76 -11.31 -8.23 0.11
CA ILE A 76 -12.31 -8.55 -0.91
C ILE A 76 -11.54 -8.82 -2.20
N PRO A 77 -11.65 -10.01 -2.81
CA PRO A 77 -10.94 -10.34 -4.04
C PRO A 77 -11.30 -9.42 -5.21
N ASN A 78 -10.34 -9.21 -6.13
CA ASN A 78 -10.55 -8.42 -7.35
C ASN A 78 -11.72 -8.95 -8.21
N SER A 79 -11.94 -10.27 -8.21
CA SER A 79 -13.04 -10.92 -8.94
C SER A 79 -14.43 -10.45 -8.51
N ASP A 80 -14.58 -9.94 -7.28
CA ASP A 80 -15.86 -9.50 -6.76
C ASP A 80 -16.15 -8.01 -7.06
N LEU A 81 -15.13 -7.21 -7.42
CA LEU A 81 -15.25 -5.76 -7.56
C LEU A 81 -16.37 -5.34 -8.49
N GLN A 82 -16.45 -5.93 -9.69
CA GLN A 82 -17.50 -5.58 -10.67
C GLN A 82 -18.91 -5.86 -10.12
N SER A 83 -19.10 -7.02 -9.49
CA SER A 83 -20.40 -7.40 -8.94
C SER A 83 -20.82 -6.48 -7.79
N ILE A 84 -19.87 -6.11 -6.91
CA ILE A 84 -20.09 -5.17 -5.80
C ILE A 84 -20.42 -3.79 -6.35
N ALA A 85 -19.66 -3.29 -7.33
CA ALA A 85 -19.87 -2.00 -7.98
C ALA A 85 -21.27 -1.86 -8.60
N THR A 86 -21.76 -2.90 -9.26
CA THR A 86 -22.97 -2.82 -10.10
C THR A 86 -24.26 -3.18 -9.38
N SER A 87 -24.20 -3.98 -8.31
CA SER A 87 -25.39 -4.52 -7.65
C SER A 87 -25.41 -4.34 -6.13
N GLY A 88 -24.39 -3.69 -5.55
CA GLY A 88 -24.19 -3.61 -4.11
C GLY A 88 -23.91 -4.96 -3.43
N ASN A 89 -23.81 -6.03 -4.23
CA ASN A 89 -23.57 -7.45 -3.93
C ASN A 89 -23.96 -7.93 -2.50
N PRO A 90 -24.98 -8.80 -2.36
CA PRO A 90 -25.33 -9.47 -1.10
C PRO A 90 -24.15 -10.16 -0.39
N LEU A 91 -23.09 -10.53 -1.12
CA LEU A 91 -21.83 -11.04 -0.58
C LEU A 91 -21.21 -10.10 0.45
N VAL A 92 -21.19 -8.79 0.18
CA VAL A 92 -20.65 -7.80 1.13
C VAL A 92 -21.48 -7.81 2.41
N GLY A 93 -22.82 -7.85 2.28
CA GLY A 93 -23.70 -7.97 3.43
C GLY A 93 -23.39 -9.22 4.27
N THR A 94 -23.15 -10.35 3.62
CA THR A 94 -22.86 -11.64 4.26
C THR A 94 -21.49 -11.65 4.95
N ILE A 95 -20.46 -11.10 4.29
CA ILE A 95 -19.13 -10.93 4.88
C ILE A 95 -19.23 -10.08 6.15
N LEU A 96 -19.90 -8.93 6.06
CA LEU A 96 -20.04 -8.02 7.20
C LEU A 96 -20.86 -8.63 8.35
N ASP A 97 -21.88 -9.44 8.06
CA ASP A 97 -22.62 -10.18 9.10
C ASP A 97 -21.73 -11.19 9.83
N GLY A 98 -20.86 -11.88 9.09
CA GLY A 98 -19.86 -12.78 9.67
C GLY A 98 -18.79 -12.07 10.50
N LEU A 99 -18.46 -10.83 10.16
CA LEU A 99 -17.51 -10.00 10.90
C LEU A 99 -18.11 -9.33 12.14
N LYS A 100 -19.45 -9.21 12.22
CA LYS A 100 -20.13 -8.50 13.30
C LYS A 100 -19.75 -9.02 14.70
N PRO A 101 -19.68 -10.33 14.98
CA PRO A 101 -19.28 -10.82 16.31
C PRO A 101 -17.87 -10.37 16.71
N LEU A 102 -16.93 -10.33 15.75
CA LEU A 102 -15.57 -9.86 16.01
C LEU A 102 -15.55 -8.36 16.29
N TYR A 103 -16.29 -7.58 15.51
CA TYR A 103 -16.44 -6.15 15.70
C TYR A 103 -17.07 -5.80 17.06
N ASP A 104 -18.13 -6.51 17.45
CA ASP A 104 -18.81 -6.32 18.74
C ASP A 104 -17.90 -6.69 19.93
N ASP A 105 -16.98 -7.65 19.74
CA ASP A 105 -15.95 -8.02 20.74
C ASP A 105 -14.72 -7.08 20.72
N GLY A 106 -14.78 -5.98 19.95
CA GLY A 106 -13.75 -4.94 19.93
C GLY A 106 -12.55 -5.22 19.04
N VAL A 107 -12.64 -6.18 18.10
CA VAL A 107 -11.64 -6.33 17.04
C VAL A 107 -11.68 -5.10 16.13
N GLN A 108 -10.53 -4.47 15.93
CA GLN A 108 -10.37 -3.40 14.96
C GLN A 108 -10.31 -4.01 13.55
N LEU A 109 -11.32 -3.71 12.74
CA LEU A 109 -11.45 -4.21 11.38
C LEU A 109 -11.15 -3.12 10.35
N THR A 110 -10.43 -3.52 9.31
CA THR A 110 -10.27 -2.77 8.06
C THR A 110 -10.68 -3.68 6.90
N ILE A 111 -11.42 -3.18 5.91
CA ILE A 111 -11.73 -3.94 4.69
C ILE A 111 -10.84 -3.45 3.56
N ALA A 112 -10.05 -4.36 2.98
CA ALA A 112 -9.27 -4.11 1.77
C ALA A 112 -10.12 -4.45 0.54
N VAL A 113 -10.55 -3.44 -0.21
CA VAL A 113 -11.43 -3.61 -1.38
C VAL A 113 -10.58 -3.83 -2.63
N GLY A 114 -10.33 -5.09 -2.97
CA GLY A 114 -9.35 -5.50 -3.98
C GLY A 114 -7.94 -5.70 -3.41
N ASN A 115 -7.04 -6.19 -4.25
CA ASN A 115 -5.60 -6.26 -4.01
C ASN A 115 -4.86 -6.05 -5.33
N GLU A 116 -4.07 -4.98 -5.41
CA GLU A 116 -3.38 -4.52 -6.62
C GLU A 116 -4.32 -4.46 -7.86
N PRO A 117 -5.52 -3.84 -7.77
CA PRO A 117 -6.52 -3.88 -8.84
C PRO A 117 -6.10 -3.11 -10.11
N THR A 118 -5.01 -2.36 -10.03
CA THR A 118 -4.44 -1.55 -11.10
C THR A 118 -3.21 -2.16 -11.75
N LEU A 119 -2.86 -3.42 -11.43
CA LEU A 119 -1.73 -4.09 -12.07
C LEU A 119 -1.84 -4.02 -13.59
N ALA A 120 -0.71 -3.69 -14.23
CA ALA A 120 -0.64 -3.57 -15.68
C ALA A 120 -1.10 -4.86 -16.39
N THR A 121 -0.85 -6.03 -15.81
CA THR A 121 -1.25 -7.35 -16.34
C THR A 121 -2.76 -7.54 -16.39
N TYR A 122 -3.53 -6.83 -15.57
CA TYR A 122 -5.00 -6.88 -15.60
C TYR A 122 -5.62 -5.92 -16.61
N GLY A 123 -4.84 -4.98 -17.16
CA GLY A 123 -5.36 -3.91 -18.01
C GLY A 123 -6.52 -3.18 -17.35
N THR A 124 -7.70 -3.19 -17.99
CA THR A 124 -8.91 -2.53 -17.48
C THR A 124 -9.90 -3.48 -16.78
N ALA A 125 -9.50 -4.72 -16.49
CA ALA A 125 -10.41 -5.72 -15.94
C ALA A 125 -11.04 -5.31 -14.59
N TYR A 126 -10.24 -4.68 -13.71
CA TYR A 126 -10.64 -4.39 -12.34
C TYR A 126 -10.70 -2.89 -11.99
N SER A 127 -9.73 -2.10 -12.47
CA SER A 127 -9.59 -0.66 -12.16
C SER A 127 -10.90 0.15 -12.26
N PRO A 128 -11.76 0.02 -13.30
CA PRO A 128 -13.01 0.77 -13.41
C PRO A 128 -14.02 0.50 -12.29
N TRP A 129 -13.91 -0.64 -11.62
CA TRP A 129 -14.86 -1.10 -10.60
C TRP A 129 -14.43 -0.75 -9.18
N VAL A 130 -13.18 -0.35 -8.97
CA VAL A 130 -12.59 -0.12 -7.63
C VAL A 130 -13.38 0.93 -6.85
N TYR A 131 -13.52 2.14 -7.38
CA TYR A 131 -14.17 3.23 -6.66
C TYR A 131 -15.67 3.00 -6.44
N PRO A 132 -16.47 2.55 -7.45
CA PRO A 132 -17.86 2.18 -7.21
C PRO A 132 -18.04 1.04 -6.19
N ALA A 133 -17.16 0.04 -6.19
CA ALA A 133 -17.20 -1.03 -5.19
C ALA A 133 -16.91 -0.49 -3.79
N LEU A 134 -15.90 0.38 -3.65
CA LEU A 134 -15.53 1.03 -2.39
C LEU A 134 -16.70 1.84 -1.79
N LEU A 135 -17.41 2.61 -2.62
CA LEU A 135 -18.61 3.34 -2.22
C LEU A 135 -19.74 2.42 -1.74
N ASN A 136 -19.96 1.31 -2.44
CA ASN A 136 -21.00 0.36 -2.06
C ASN A 136 -20.67 -0.36 -0.75
N VAL A 137 -19.42 -0.78 -0.54
CA VAL A 137 -18.98 -1.37 0.74
C VAL A 137 -19.17 -0.38 1.89
N ARG A 138 -18.79 0.90 1.71
CA ARG A 138 -19.02 1.96 2.69
C ARG A 138 -20.49 2.13 3.03
N SER A 139 -21.37 2.16 2.02
CA SER A 139 -22.81 2.26 2.20
C SER A 139 -23.35 1.08 3.03
N THR A 140 -22.94 -0.15 2.71
CA THR A 140 -23.35 -1.35 3.46
C THR A 140 -22.87 -1.32 4.91
N LEU A 141 -21.63 -0.92 5.17
CA LEU A 141 -21.09 -0.78 6.53
C LEU A 141 -21.91 0.22 7.37
N SER A 142 -22.27 1.36 6.77
CA SER A 142 -23.09 2.37 7.43
C SER A 142 -24.48 1.84 7.80
N ASN A 143 -25.11 1.08 6.90
CA ASN A 143 -26.42 0.46 7.15
C ASN A 143 -26.40 -0.62 8.24
N LYS A 144 -25.24 -1.25 8.50
CA LYS A 144 -25.05 -2.28 9.52
C LYS A 144 -24.49 -1.75 10.84
N TYR A 145 -24.40 -0.43 11.02
CA TYR A 145 -23.84 0.22 12.22
C TYR A 145 -22.37 -0.14 12.52
N MET A 146 -21.64 -0.64 11.53
CA MET A 146 -20.20 -0.90 11.59
C MET A 146 -19.45 0.33 11.06
N ASN A 147 -19.89 1.52 11.45
CA ASN A 147 -19.46 2.77 10.84
C ASN A 147 -17.97 3.10 11.06
N LYS A 148 -17.38 2.53 12.12
CA LYS A 148 -15.97 2.71 12.49
C LYS A 148 -14.99 1.77 11.78
N VAL A 149 -15.50 0.80 11.01
CA VAL A 149 -14.65 -0.07 10.19
C VAL A 149 -13.99 0.77 9.11
N LYS A 150 -12.66 0.69 9.04
CA LYS A 150 -11.87 1.42 8.05
C LYS A 150 -11.93 0.70 6.70
N LEU A 151 -11.67 1.45 5.63
CA LEU A 151 -11.56 0.90 4.28
C LEU A 151 -10.16 1.14 3.74
N THR A 152 -9.70 0.34 2.80
CA THR A 152 -8.49 0.63 2.04
C THR A 152 -8.52 -0.07 0.70
N VAL A 153 -7.63 0.32 -0.20
CA VAL A 153 -7.35 -0.40 -1.45
C VAL A 153 -5.83 -0.59 -1.50
N PRO A 154 -5.30 -1.81 -1.34
CA PRO A 154 -3.89 -2.10 -1.52
C PRO A 154 -3.53 -1.93 -3.00
N PHE A 155 -2.70 -0.95 -3.32
CA PHE A 155 -2.13 -0.76 -4.65
C PHE A 155 -0.73 -1.38 -4.74
N ASP A 156 -0.27 -1.75 -5.93
CA ASP A 156 1.14 -2.09 -6.16
C ASP A 156 1.99 -0.84 -6.41
N SER A 157 3.32 -0.96 -6.34
CA SER A 157 4.23 0.15 -6.62
C SER A 157 4.16 0.69 -8.06
N GLY A 158 3.59 -0.06 -9.01
CA GLY A 158 3.38 0.36 -10.40
C GLY A 158 2.37 1.49 -10.57
N ILE A 159 1.70 1.93 -9.49
CA ILE A 159 0.97 3.20 -9.50
C ILE A 159 1.89 4.42 -9.66
N LEU A 160 3.20 4.29 -9.44
CA LEU A 160 4.17 5.36 -9.64
C LEU A 160 4.71 5.32 -11.08
N GLY A 161 4.68 6.48 -11.75
CA GLY A 161 5.37 6.68 -13.03
C GLY A 161 6.81 7.14 -12.78
N THR A 162 6.96 8.16 -11.94
CA THR A 162 8.27 8.63 -11.45
C THR A 162 8.41 8.23 -9.99
N SER A 163 9.58 7.67 -9.64
CA SER A 163 9.90 7.26 -8.27
C SER A 163 11.33 7.62 -7.83
N TYR A 164 12.17 8.12 -8.75
CA TYR A 164 13.53 8.58 -8.45
C TYR A 164 13.82 9.96 -9.08
N PRO A 165 14.40 10.92 -8.32
CA PRO A 165 14.60 10.82 -6.88
C PRO A 165 13.26 10.77 -6.15
N PRO A 166 13.15 10.15 -4.95
CA PRO A 166 11.86 9.95 -4.30
C PRO A 166 11.09 11.24 -4.00
N SER A 167 11.75 12.39 -3.88
CA SER A 167 11.07 13.69 -3.75
C SER A 167 10.20 14.07 -4.95
N GLN A 168 10.45 13.48 -6.11
CA GLN A 168 9.76 13.76 -7.37
C GLN A 168 8.79 12.64 -7.74
N GLY A 169 8.33 11.86 -6.75
CA GLY A 169 7.34 10.82 -6.99
C GLY A 169 6.07 11.37 -7.62
N ILE A 170 5.59 10.75 -8.70
CA ILE A 170 4.35 11.12 -9.38
C ILE A 170 3.63 9.83 -9.79
N PHE A 171 2.29 9.81 -9.67
CA PHE A 171 1.51 8.66 -10.13
C PHE A 171 1.60 8.50 -11.65
N SER A 172 1.63 7.26 -12.10
CA SER A 172 1.55 6.90 -13.51
C SER A 172 0.26 7.46 -14.11
N ILE A 173 0.35 7.98 -15.33
CA ILE A 173 -0.79 8.59 -16.05
C ILE A 173 -1.96 7.58 -16.16
N SER A 174 -1.66 6.29 -16.32
CA SER A 174 -2.68 5.24 -16.48
C SER A 174 -3.48 4.95 -15.20
N THR A 175 -2.93 5.25 -14.02
CA THR A 175 -3.53 4.93 -12.73
C THR A 175 -3.89 6.17 -11.91
N ALA A 176 -3.32 7.35 -12.22
CA ALA A 176 -3.45 8.57 -11.44
C ALA A 176 -4.91 8.91 -11.13
N SER A 177 -5.81 8.85 -12.12
CA SER A 177 -7.22 9.19 -11.88
C SER A 177 -7.88 8.31 -10.81
N VAL A 178 -7.75 6.98 -10.90
CA VAL A 178 -8.39 6.06 -9.95
C VAL A 178 -7.71 6.13 -8.58
N VAL A 179 -6.38 6.22 -8.54
CA VAL A 179 -5.60 6.28 -7.29
C VAL A 179 -5.90 7.57 -6.54
N THR A 180 -5.97 8.72 -7.22
CA THR A 180 -6.31 10.00 -6.60
C THR A 180 -7.73 10.00 -6.04
N THR A 181 -8.71 9.50 -6.80
CA THR A 181 -10.10 9.40 -6.32
C THR A 181 -10.20 8.50 -5.08
N VAL A 182 -9.48 7.38 -5.05
CA VAL A 182 -9.42 6.50 -3.87
C VAL A 182 -8.71 7.19 -2.70
N ALA A 183 -7.60 7.89 -2.92
CA ALA A 183 -6.88 8.61 -1.88
C ALA A 183 -7.75 9.71 -1.23
N GLU A 184 -8.46 10.51 -2.03
CA GLU A 184 -9.40 11.53 -1.56
C GLU A 184 -10.53 10.91 -0.71
N PHE A 185 -11.08 9.78 -1.16
CA PHE A 185 -12.08 9.02 -0.41
C PHE A 185 -11.55 8.53 0.94
N LEU A 186 -10.38 7.88 0.96
CA LEU A 186 -9.78 7.31 2.16
C LEU A 186 -9.46 8.40 3.20
N LYS A 187 -8.96 9.56 2.74
CA LYS A 187 -8.75 10.74 3.60
C LYS A 187 -10.06 11.16 4.28
N ASN A 188 -11.14 11.28 3.52
CA ASN A 188 -12.44 11.72 4.06
C ASN A 188 -13.04 10.70 5.06
N GLU A 189 -12.72 9.41 4.89
CA GLU A 189 -13.12 8.34 5.80
C GLU A 189 -12.18 8.17 7.02
N GLY A 190 -11.08 8.94 7.12
CA GLY A 190 -10.07 8.74 8.16
C GLY A 190 -9.39 7.36 8.09
N SER A 191 -9.24 6.86 6.87
CA SER A 191 -8.73 5.52 6.55
C SER A 191 -7.33 5.59 5.93
N PRO A 192 -6.49 4.53 6.05
CA PRO A 192 -5.12 4.54 5.53
C PRO A 192 -5.07 4.29 4.02
N PHE A 193 -4.06 4.88 3.37
CA PHE A 193 -3.66 4.53 2.01
C PHE A 193 -2.69 3.35 2.06
N THR A 194 -3.04 2.24 1.39
CA THR A 194 -2.24 1.02 1.44
C THR A 194 -1.50 0.81 0.12
N VAL A 195 -0.21 0.54 0.19
CA VAL A 195 0.61 0.22 -0.98
C VAL A 195 1.54 -0.96 -0.69
N ASN A 196 1.62 -1.90 -1.60
CA ASN A 196 2.52 -3.04 -1.56
C ASN A 196 3.87 -2.58 -2.14
N LEU A 197 4.94 -2.70 -1.37
CA LEU A 197 6.26 -2.18 -1.73
C LEU A 197 7.30 -3.27 -1.50
N TYR A 198 8.06 -3.61 -2.53
CA TYR A 198 9.02 -4.71 -2.48
C TYR A 198 10.40 -4.26 -2.98
N PRO A 199 11.33 -3.87 -2.09
CA PRO A 199 12.72 -3.56 -2.45
C PRO A 199 13.42 -4.70 -3.21
N PHE A 200 13.02 -5.95 -2.97
CA PHE A 200 13.52 -7.13 -3.69
C PHE A 200 13.37 -7.00 -5.21
N PHE A 201 12.19 -6.61 -5.71
CA PHE A 201 11.98 -6.52 -7.16
C PHE A 201 12.82 -5.40 -7.79
N SER A 202 12.95 -4.26 -7.10
CA SER A 202 13.83 -3.18 -7.60
C SER A 202 15.30 -3.59 -7.68
N LEU A 203 15.79 -4.42 -6.74
CA LEU A 203 17.14 -5.00 -6.83
C LEU A 203 17.27 -5.96 -8.01
N VAL A 204 16.27 -6.83 -8.22
CA VAL A 204 16.28 -7.79 -9.33
C VAL A 204 16.25 -7.08 -10.68
N ASP A 205 15.45 -6.02 -10.81
CA ASP A 205 15.27 -5.27 -12.05
C ASP A 205 16.46 -4.34 -12.36
N ASN A 206 17.10 -3.76 -11.33
CA ASN A 206 18.26 -2.90 -11.51
C ASN A 206 19.41 -3.19 -10.51
N PRO A 207 20.09 -4.34 -10.64
CA PRO A 207 21.17 -4.73 -9.72
C PRO A 207 22.45 -3.91 -9.88
N THR A 208 22.56 -3.09 -10.92
CA THR A 208 23.71 -2.20 -11.15
C THR A 208 23.66 -0.99 -10.22
N ASP A 209 22.48 -0.38 -10.09
CA ASP A 209 22.31 0.84 -9.29
C ASP A 209 21.74 0.57 -7.89
N VAL A 210 21.02 -0.55 -7.72
CA VAL A 210 20.46 -0.96 -6.42
C VAL A 210 21.38 -2.01 -5.80
N SER A 211 22.04 -1.65 -4.69
CA SER A 211 22.86 -2.62 -3.95
C SER A 211 22.02 -3.51 -3.04
N VAL A 212 22.51 -4.73 -2.77
CA VAL A 212 21.89 -5.66 -1.80
C VAL A 212 21.74 -5.00 -0.43
N ALA A 213 22.75 -4.27 0.05
CA ALA A 213 22.72 -3.62 1.37
C ALA A 213 21.60 -2.55 1.46
N TYR A 214 21.39 -1.78 0.39
CA TYR A 214 20.31 -0.79 0.34
C TYR A 214 18.93 -1.44 0.29
N ALA A 215 18.75 -2.45 -0.58
CA ALA A 215 17.49 -3.17 -0.73
C ALA A 215 17.12 -3.98 0.53
N THR A 216 18.12 -4.55 1.22
CA THR A 216 17.95 -5.25 2.51
C THR A 216 17.89 -4.31 3.72
N LEU A 217 17.79 -3.00 3.48
CA LEU A 217 17.59 -1.94 4.48
C LEU A 217 18.74 -1.77 5.49
N GLN A 218 19.95 -2.20 5.14
CA GLN A 218 21.14 -2.07 5.99
C GLN A 218 21.80 -0.68 5.88
N THR A 219 21.64 -0.03 4.73
CA THR A 219 22.25 1.27 4.44
C THR A 219 21.20 2.26 3.93
N GLY A 220 21.48 3.54 4.09
CA GLY A 220 20.76 4.62 3.41
C GLY A 220 21.38 4.97 2.06
N LEU A 221 20.70 5.86 1.33
CA LEU A 221 21.17 6.43 0.07
C LEU A 221 20.83 7.92 0.01
N THR A 222 21.81 8.74 -0.36
CA THR A 222 21.55 10.14 -0.74
C THR A 222 21.17 10.17 -2.22
N ALA A 223 19.95 10.58 -2.51
CA ALA A 223 19.45 10.67 -3.87
C ALA A 223 19.97 11.94 -4.58
N SER A 224 19.69 12.06 -5.88
CA SER A 224 20.16 13.16 -6.73
C SER A 224 19.60 14.54 -6.34
N ASP A 225 18.53 14.58 -5.54
CA ASP A 225 17.96 15.78 -4.93
C ASP A 225 18.69 16.23 -3.64
N GLY A 226 19.70 15.48 -3.20
CA GLY A 226 20.45 15.75 -1.97
C GLY A 226 19.78 15.25 -0.69
N ILE A 227 18.63 14.57 -0.78
CA ILE A 227 17.95 14.00 0.39
C ILE A 227 18.51 12.61 0.68
N THR A 228 18.91 12.37 1.94
CA THR A 228 19.29 11.05 2.42
C THR A 228 18.08 10.29 2.95
N TYR A 229 17.80 9.15 2.33
CA TYR A 229 16.81 8.18 2.79
C TYR A 229 17.50 7.10 3.63
N PRO A 230 16.97 6.74 4.81
CA PRO A 230 17.65 5.84 5.74
C PRO A 230 17.74 4.40 5.23
N ASN A 231 16.82 4.00 4.35
CA ASN A 231 16.82 2.72 3.66
C ASN A 231 15.88 2.78 2.44
N MET A 232 15.89 1.73 1.62
CA MET A 232 15.11 1.70 0.39
C MET A 232 13.59 1.72 0.60
N LEU A 233 13.07 1.02 1.62
CA LEU A 233 11.63 1.02 1.90
C LEU A 233 11.14 2.43 2.27
N ALA A 234 11.93 3.17 3.07
CA ALA A 234 11.64 4.57 3.38
C ALA A 234 11.67 5.46 2.13
N ALA A 235 12.59 5.24 1.20
CA ALA A 235 12.60 5.94 -0.09
C ALA A 235 11.36 5.61 -0.93
N MET A 236 10.91 4.35 -0.98
CA MET A 236 9.70 3.97 -1.71
C MET A 236 8.44 4.62 -1.10
N VAL A 237 8.31 4.64 0.23
CA VAL A 237 7.23 5.34 0.92
C VAL A 237 7.29 6.85 0.64
N ALA A 238 8.49 7.44 0.62
CA ALA A 238 8.67 8.85 0.28
C ALA A 238 8.19 9.17 -1.13
N ALA A 239 8.48 8.31 -2.12
CA ALA A 239 7.99 8.48 -3.48
C ALA A 239 6.45 8.44 -3.57
N VAL A 240 5.81 7.53 -2.83
CA VAL A 240 4.34 7.48 -2.74
C VAL A 240 3.79 8.73 -2.07
N ARG A 241 4.41 9.20 -0.98
CA ARG A 241 4.00 10.45 -0.30
C ARG A 241 4.14 11.66 -1.22
N ALA A 242 5.25 11.77 -1.97
CA ALA A 242 5.44 12.84 -2.96
C ALA A 242 4.33 12.82 -4.01
N ALA A 243 4.00 11.64 -4.54
CA ALA A 243 2.95 11.49 -5.54
C ALA A 243 1.58 11.93 -5.00
N LEU A 244 1.23 11.56 -3.76
CA LEU A 244 0.01 12.01 -3.09
C LEU A 244 -0.03 13.54 -2.94
N LEU A 245 1.05 14.15 -2.45
CA LEU A 245 1.13 15.61 -2.26
C LEU A 245 1.05 16.38 -3.58
N HIS A 246 1.57 15.83 -4.67
CA HIS A 246 1.43 16.39 -6.02
C HIS A 246 -0.01 16.32 -6.56
N GLN A 247 -0.81 15.36 -6.11
CA GLN A 247 -2.23 15.31 -6.48
C GLN A 247 -3.07 16.31 -5.69
N ASP A 248 -2.84 16.38 -4.38
CA ASP A 248 -3.49 17.32 -3.49
C ASP A 248 -2.60 17.56 -2.24
N PRO A 249 -2.18 18.81 -1.96
CA PRO A 249 -1.32 19.12 -0.82
C PRO A 249 -1.96 18.83 0.55
N VAL A 250 -3.28 18.56 0.61
CA VAL A 250 -3.91 18.11 1.86
C VAL A 250 -3.72 16.61 2.14
N LEU A 251 -3.18 15.82 1.21
CA LEU A 251 -2.88 14.39 1.37
C LEU A 251 -1.55 14.17 2.13
N THR A 252 -1.39 14.87 3.25
CA THR A 252 -0.25 14.76 4.16
C THR A 252 -0.28 13.47 4.97
N GLU A 253 0.81 13.13 5.66
CA GLU A 253 0.87 11.97 6.56
C GLU A 253 -0.20 12.04 7.67
N ALA A 254 -0.45 13.24 8.19
CA ALA A 254 -1.46 13.44 9.23
C ALA A 254 -2.89 13.19 8.74
N ASN A 255 -3.18 13.47 7.47
CA ASN A 255 -4.52 13.37 6.90
C ASN A 255 -4.78 12.03 6.19
N LEU A 256 -3.74 11.42 5.64
CA LEU A 256 -3.81 10.15 4.92
C LEU A 256 -2.54 9.33 5.20
N PRO A 257 -2.49 8.58 6.31
CA PRO A 257 -1.31 7.78 6.65
C PRO A 257 -1.09 6.68 5.60
N ILE A 258 0.18 6.42 5.29
CA ILE A 258 0.56 5.31 4.39
C ILE A 258 0.84 4.07 5.24
N ILE A 259 0.29 2.93 4.82
CA ILE A 259 0.64 1.62 5.34
C ILE A 259 1.23 0.79 4.21
N VAL A 260 2.34 0.11 4.47
CA VAL A 260 2.88 -0.87 3.54
C VAL A 260 2.07 -2.16 3.65
N GLY A 261 1.21 -2.41 2.67
CA GLY A 261 0.22 -3.49 2.72
C GLY A 261 0.81 -4.89 2.58
N GLU A 262 1.97 -4.96 1.94
CA GLU A 262 2.78 -6.15 1.72
C GLU A 262 4.22 -5.73 1.50
N THR A 263 5.15 -6.44 2.13
CA THR A 263 6.58 -6.31 1.88
C THR A 263 7.33 -7.54 2.39
N GLY A 264 8.38 -7.95 1.70
CA GLY A 264 9.05 -9.19 2.03
C GLY A 264 10.28 -9.47 1.18
N TRP A 265 10.82 -10.67 1.36
CA TRP A 265 11.97 -11.14 0.59
C TRP A 265 11.93 -12.67 0.47
N PRO A 266 11.98 -13.24 -0.75
CA PRO A 266 11.88 -14.67 -0.93
C PRO A 266 13.19 -15.37 -0.55
N THR A 267 13.11 -16.60 -0.04
CA THR A 267 14.30 -17.36 0.40
C THR A 267 14.95 -18.22 -0.68
N SER A 268 14.31 -18.33 -1.84
CA SER A 268 14.77 -19.14 -2.98
C SER A 268 14.15 -18.66 -4.29
N GLY A 269 14.64 -19.17 -5.42
CA GLY A 269 14.08 -18.90 -6.74
C GLY A 269 14.79 -17.81 -7.55
N ASN A 270 15.77 -17.13 -6.96
CA ASN A 270 16.59 -16.09 -7.59
C ASN A 270 17.97 -15.99 -6.88
N THR A 271 18.99 -15.47 -7.55
CA THR A 271 20.34 -15.27 -6.99
C THR A 271 20.34 -14.40 -5.71
N TYR A 272 19.44 -13.42 -5.62
CA TYR A 272 19.30 -12.56 -4.43
C TYR A 272 18.28 -13.11 -3.41
N ALA A 273 17.51 -14.13 -3.77
CA ALA A 273 16.54 -14.79 -2.92
C ALA A 273 17.22 -15.90 -2.10
N THR A 274 17.76 -15.53 -0.95
CA THR A 274 18.44 -16.44 -0.03
C THR A 274 17.85 -16.31 1.38
N VAL A 275 17.97 -17.36 2.19
CA VAL A 275 17.58 -17.31 3.61
C VAL A 275 18.28 -16.18 4.35
N GLU A 276 19.56 -15.92 4.05
CA GLU A 276 20.36 -14.86 4.68
C GLU A 276 19.84 -13.46 4.32
N ASN A 277 19.59 -13.20 3.03
CA ASN A 277 19.05 -11.90 2.61
C ASN A 277 17.63 -11.70 3.13
N ALA A 278 16.80 -12.75 3.15
CA ALA A 278 15.45 -12.68 3.67
C ALA A 278 15.43 -12.40 5.18
N GLN A 279 16.26 -13.11 5.94
CA GLN A 279 16.43 -12.86 7.37
C GLN A 279 16.89 -11.42 7.63
N THR A 280 17.86 -10.92 6.85
CA THR A 280 18.37 -9.56 6.99
C THR A 280 17.28 -8.53 6.69
N TYR A 281 16.59 -8.68 5.56
CA TYR A 281 15.51 -7.80 5.16
C TYR A 281 14.39 -7.77 6.20
N VAL A 282 13.86 -8.93 6.60
CA VAL A 282 12.74 -9.02 7.54
C VAL A 282 13.09 -8.40 8.88
N ASN A 283 14.28 -8.69 9.42
CA ASN A 283 14.71 -8.12 10.69
C ASN A 283 14.88 -6.60 10.64
N ASN A 284 15.36 -6.06 9.51
CA ASN A 284 15.46 -4.61 9.35
C ASN A 284 14.08 -3.98 9.12
N ALA A 285 13.20 -4.61 8.34
CA ALA A 285 11.85 -4.11 8.04
C ALA A 285 11.00 -3.98 9.32
N VAL A 286 10.95 -5.01 10.18
CA VAL A 286 10.16 -4.92 11.43
C VAL A 286 10.73 -3.91 12.44
N ASN A 287 11.96 -3.43 12.24
CA ASN A 287 12.61 -2.42 13.08
C ASN A 287 12.75 -1.04 12.39
N CYS A 288 12.20 -0.85 11.18
CA CYS A 288 12.41 0.37 10.40
C CYS A 288 11.44 1.53 10.75
N GLY A 289 10.45 1.29 11.62
CA GLY A 289 9.50 2.30 12.07
C GLY A 289 8.39 2.64 11.06
N ILE A 290 8.28 1.89 9.96
CA ILE A 290 7.22 2.01 8.96
C ILE A 290 6.09 1.02 9.27
N PRO A 291 4.81 1.46 9.36
CA PRO A 291 3.66 0.57 9.44
C PRO A 291 3.63 -0.38 8.23
N LEU A 292 3.68 -1.69 8.49
CA LEU A 292 3.78 -2.69 7.42
C LEU A 292 3.12 -4.02 7.76
N TYR A 293 2.74 -4.74 6.71
CA TYR A 293 2.40 -6.15 6.77
C TYR A 293 3.46 -6.97 6.03
N GLY A 294 4.06 -7.92 6.74
CA GLY A 294 5.05 -8.84 6.18
C GLY A 294 4.41 -9.85 5.23
N PHE A 295 4.90 -9.88 4.00
CA PHE A 295 4.55 -10.86 2.98
C PHE A 295 5.64 -11.94 2.92
N GLU A 296 5.36 -13.18 3.33
CA GLU A 296 4.11 -13.64 3.93
C GLU A 296 4.34 -14.63 5.07
N ALA A 297 3.26 -15.06 5.73
CA ALA A 297 3.35 -15.93 6.89
C ALA A 297 4.00 -17.28 6.61
N PHE A 298 3.61 -17.91 5.51
CA PHE A 298 3.95 -19.29 5.18
C PHE A 298 4.22 -19.41 3.70
N ASP A 299 5.15 -20.29 3.31
CA ASP A 299 5.42 -20.54 1.89
C ASP A 299 4.18 -21.06 1.14
N GLU A 300 3.84 -20.42 0.03
CA GLU A 300 2.72 -20.78 -0.86
C GLU A 300 3.17 -21.57 -2.10
N LYS A 301 3.44 -22.87 -1.96
CA LYS A 301 4.03 -23.70 -3.03
C LYS A 301 3.24 -23.79 -4.34
N LEU A 302 1.94 -23.52 -4.33
CA LEU A 302 1.09 -23.53 -5.53
C LEU A 302 1.00 -22.15 -6.20
N LYS A 303 1.62 -21.12 -5.65
CA LYS A 303 1.62 -19.77 -6.23
C LYS A 303 2.47 -19.77 -7.49
N THR A 304 1.88 -19.35 -8.61
CA THR A 304 2.52 -19.32 -9.93
C THR A 304 2.77 -17.88 -10.39
N SER A 305 3.59 -17.69 -11.43
CA SER A 305 3.78 -16.37 -12.06
C SER A 305 2.43 -15.73 -12.43
N GLY A 306 2.28 -14.44 -12.11
CA GLY A 306 1.09 -13.65 -12.45
C GLY A 306 0.08 -13.47 -11.33
N SER A 307 0.35 -13.98 -10.11
CA SER A 307 -0.48 -13.78 -8.92
C SER A 307 -0.17 -12.49 -8.14
N GLY A 308 0.75 -11.64 -8.62
CA GLY A 308 1.14 -10.38 -7.98
C GLY A 308 2.11 -9.53 -8.81
N SER A 309 2.44 -8.33 -8.33
CA SER A 309 3.38 -7.39 -8.97
C SER A 309 4.79 -7.98 -9.18
N GLY A 310 5.28 -7.95 -10.44
CA GLY A 310 6.70 -8.16 -10.78
C GLY A 310 7.26 -9.58 -10.63
N SER A 311 6.47 -10.58 -10.25
CA SER A 311 7.02 -11.91 -9.94
C SER A 311 7.31 -12.79 -11.14
N THR A 312 8.52 -13.35 -11.17
CA THR A 312 8.82 -14.55 -11.97
C THR A 312 8.34 -15.78 -11.22
N SER A 313 7.91 -16.84 -11.92
CA SER A 313 7.33 -18.04 -11.29
C SER A 313 8.24 -18.75 -10.29
N SER A 314 9.55 -18.48 -10.31
CA SER A 314 10.53 -19.20 -9.50
C SER A 314 10.61 -18.77 -8.04
N VAL A 315 10.20 -17.53 -7.69
CA VAL A 315 10.29 -17.01 -6.31
C VAL A 315 8.98 -17.15 -5.52
N GLU A 316 7.85 -17.26 -6.21
CA GLU A 316 6.51 -17.11 -5.63
C GLU A 316 6.17 -18.13 -4.55
N GLY A 317 6.74 -19.33 -4.59
CA GLY A 317 6.52 -20.35 -3.57
C GLY A 317 7.41 -20.21 -2.33
N SER A 318 8.12 -19.10 -2.14
CA SER A 318 9.21 -18.99 -1.16
C SER A 318 9.26 -17.68 -0.36
N TRP A 319 8.15 -16.93 -0.31
CA TRP A 319 8.00 -15.68 0.44
C TRP A 319 7.72 -15.85 1.93
N GLY A 320 7.37 -17.08 2.34
CA GLY A 320 7.04 -17.39 3.72
C GLY A 320 8.20 -17.11 4.67
N TRP A 321 7.89 -16.50 5.81
CA TRP A 321 8.83 -16.40 6.93
C TRP A 321 8.88 -17.72 7.70
N MET A 322 7.83 -18.53 7.57
CA MET A 322 7.80 -19.94 7.93
C MET A 322 7.64 -20.80 6.67
N SER A 323 8.07 -22.06 6.75
CA SER A 323 7.73 -23.07 5.75
C SER A 323 6.23 -23.29 5.71
N GLU A 324 5.72 -23.91 4.66
CA GLU A 324 4.32 -24.35 4.57
C GLU A 324 3.88 -25.20 5.77
N GLY A 325 4.77 -26.02 6.33
CA GLY A 325 4.53 -26.81 7.55
C GLY A 325 4.58 -26.01 8.86
N GLY A 326 4.82 -24.71 8.75
CA GLY A 326 4.89 -23.77 9.87
C GLY A 326 6.13 -23.95 10.73
N ASP A 327 7.26 -24.30 10.12
CA ASP A 327 8.57 -24.25 10.77
C ASP A 327 9.24 -22.92 10.42
N PRO A 328 9.78 -22.15 11.40
CA PRO A 328 10.47 -20.89 11.11
C PRO A 328 11.66 -21.12 10.16
N LYS A 329 11.80 -20.27 9.13
CA LYS A 329 12.92 -20.36 8.18
C LYS A 329 14.16 -19.63 8.67
N PHE A 330 13.98 -18.65 9.55
CA PHE A 330 15.03 -17.85 10.18
C PHE A 330 14.50 -17.20 11.48
N PRO A 331 15.38 -16.78 12.41
CA PRO A 331 14.95 -16.04 13.60
C PRO A 331 14.49 -14.61 13.25
N ILE A 332 13.47 -14.15 13.98
CA ILE A 332 12.89 -12.82 13.83
C ILE A 332 13.10 -12.02 15.12
N ASN A 333 13.81 -10.90 14.99
CA ASN A 333 14.09 -9.93 16.02
C ASN A 333 12.94 -8.93 16.10
N TRP A 334 11.77 -9.43 16.53
CA TRP A 334 10.59 -8.59 16.69
C TRP A 334 10.83 -7.53 17.77
N PRO A 335 10.45 -6.26 17.54
CA PRO A 335 10.66 -5.20 18.52
C PRO A 335 9.87 -5.47 19.82
N THR A 336 10.57 -5.40 20.96
CA THR A 336 9.98 -5.63 22.30
C THR A 336 9.37 -4.38 22.92
N GLY A 337 9.34 -3.26 22.18
CA GLY A 337 8.81 -1.97 22.61
C GLY A 337 8.49 -1.08 21.41
N PRO A 338 8.03 0.17 21.63
CA PRO A 338 7.72 1.08 20.54
C PRO A 338 8.96 1.29 19.66
N VAL A 339 8.83 1.01 18.36
CA VAL A 339 9.82 1.44 17.37
C VAL A 339 9.57 2.92 17.11
N ALA A 340 10.64 3.73 17.09
CA ALA A 340 10.50 5.13 16.71
C ALA A 340 9.89 5.20 15.30
N PRO A 341 8.85 6.04 15.08
CA PRO A 341 8.32 6.22 13.73
C PRO A 341 9.45 6.60 12.79
N ALA A 342 9.45 6.06 11.57
CA ALA A 342 10.33 6.54 10.53
C ALA A 342 10.12 8.06 10.37
N GLU A 343 11.21 8.83 10.19
CA GLU A 343 11.10 10.26 9.95
C GLU A 343 10.12 10.51 8.79
N THR A 344 9.04 11.22 9.08
CA THR A 344 7.97 11.45 8.09
C THR A 344 8.48 12.38 7.00
N CYS A 345 8.17 12.00 5.76
CA CYS A 345 8.71 12.67 4.58
C CYS A 345 8.15 14.09 4.41
N ASP A 346 7.00 14.41 5.03
CA ASP A 346 6.30 15.70 4.93
C ASP A 346 7.19 16.92 5.20
N SER A 347 8.15 16.82 6.13
CA SER A 347 9.07 17.92 6.48
C SER A 347 10.24 18.09 5.50
N LYS A 348 10.48 17.08 4.65
CA LYS A 348 11.59 17.02 3.69
C LYS A 348 11.17 17.45 2.29
N PHE A 349 9.87 17.52 2.01
CA PHE A 349 9.38 18.12 0.78
C PHE A 349 9.32 19.64 0.98
N PRO A 350 9.90 20.46 0.07
CA PRO A 350 9.56 21.87 0.04
C PRO A 350 8.04 21.99 -0.08
N PRO A 351 7.40 23.02 0.53
CA PRO A 351 6.00 23.32 0.23
C PRO A 351 5.86 23.34 -1.29
N ALA A 352 4.82 22.72 -1.85
CA ALA A 352 4.53 22.86 -3.27
C ALA A 352 4.41 24.36 -3.59
N THR A 353 5.49 24.96 -4.11
CA THR A 353 5.56 26.39 -4.41
C THR A 353 4.92 26.72 -5.76
N GLY A 354 4.37 25.71 -6.45
CA GLY A 354 3.59 25.86 -7.66
C GLY A 354 2.14 25.50 -7.41
N GLU A 355 1.21 26.35 -7.85
CA GLU A 355 -0.17 25.92 -8.08
C GLU A 355 -0.13 24.79 -9.11
N PHE A 356 -0.35 23.55 -8.67
CA PHE A 356 -0.67 22.46 -9.59
C PHE A 356 -2.06 22.74 -10.17
N VAL A 357 -2.11 23.21 -11.42
CA VAL A 357 -3.38 23.36 -12.13
C VAL A 357 -3.91 21.95 -12.43
N LYS A 358 -4.94 21.53 -11.69
CA LYS A 358 -5.70 20.29 -11.95
C LYS A 358 -6.43 20.46 -13.29
N LEU A 359 -5.79 20.09 -14.40
CA LEU A 359 -6.43 20.05 -15.72
C LEU A 359 -7.36 18.83 -15.79
N VAL A 360 -8.62 19.03 -15.43
CA VAL A 360 -9.68 18.02 -15.63
C VAL A 360 -10.21 18.17 -17.06
N CYS A 361 -9.64 17.43 -18.00
CA CYS A 361 -10.19 17.35 -19.36
C CYS A 361 -11.18 16.18 -19.48
N PRO A 362 -12.38 16.37 -20.05
CA PRO A 362 -13.24 15.25 -20.45
C PRO A 362 -12.49 14.28 -21.38
N PRO A 363 -12.73 12.94 -21.29
CA PRO A 363 -11.99 11.92 -22.06
C PRO A 363 -11.93 12.17 -23.57
N ASN A 364 -12.94 12.86 -24.11
CA ASN A 364 -13.11 13.06 -25.55
C ASN A 364 -12.39 14.32 -26.07
N THR A 365 -11.83 15.16 -25.19
CA THR A 365 -11.19 16.43 -25.56
C THR A 365 -9.67 16.34 -25.69
N LEU A 366 -9.01 15.49 -24.89
CA LEU A 366 -7.57 15.29 -24.95
C LEU A 366 -7.12 14.68 -26.29
N ALA A 367 -7.91 13.74 -26.83
CA ALA A 367 -7.66 13.11 -28.12
C ALA A 367 -7.78 14.10 -29.31
N GLY A 368 -8.68 15.09 -29.22
CA GLY A 368 -8.86 16.11 -30.25
C GLY A 368 -7.72 17.13 -30.30
N TRP A 369 -7.17 17.50 -29.13
CA TRP A 369 -6.07 18.47 -29.02
C TRP A 369 -4.71 17.93 -29.45
N LEU A 370 -4.46 16.63 -29.24
CA LEU A 370 -3.27 15.95 -29.76
C LEU A 370 -3.31 15.80 -31.30
N GLN A 371 -4.50 15.72 -31.89
CA GLN A 371 -4.67 15.60 -33.35
C GLN A 371 -4.62 16.94 -34.09
N SER A 372 -4.91 18.07 -33.42
CA SER A 372 -4.94 19.40 -34.05
C SER A 372 -3.58 20.11 -34.10
N GLY A 373 -2.53 19.53 -33.51
CA GLY A 373 -1.18 20.13 -33.47
C GLY A 373 -1.04 21.32 -32.51
N SER A 374 -2.00 21.54 -31.61
CA SER A 374 -2.06 22.68 -30.69
C SER A 374 -1.23 22.49 -29.41
N CYS A 375 -0.73 21.27 -29.19
CA CYS A 375 0.16 20.89 -28.09
C CYS A 375 1.34 20.09 -28.65
N GLN A 376 2.56 20.40 -28.19
CA GLN A 376 3.75 19.58 -28.47
C GLN A 376 4.08 18.77 -27.22
N GLN A 377 4.32 17.47 -27.38
CA GLN A 377 4.86 16.62 -26.33
C GLN A 377 6.35 16.95 -26.21
N ASP A 378 6.77 17.53 -25.09
CA ASP A 378 8.19 17.78 -24.83
C ASP A 378 8.90 16.45 -24.56
N SER A 379 10.07 16.25 -25.15
CA SER A 379 10.84 15.00 -25.04
C SER A 379 11.56 14.84 -23.70
N ASP A 380 11.57 15.86 -22.83
CA ASP A 380 12.35 15.85 -21.59
C ASP A 380 11.58 16.20 -20.29
N CYS A 381 10.27 16.48 -20.31
CA CYS A 381 9.44 16.60 -19.09
C CYS A 381 7.94 16.59 -19.44
N ASP A 382 7.14 15.79 -18.72
CA ASP A 382 5.67 15.65 -18.85
C ASP A 382 4.88 16.93 -18.46
N VAL A 383 4.94 17.98 -19.28
CA VAL A 383 4.06 19.15 -19.20
C VAL A 383 3.51 19.46 -20.59
N ILE A 384 2.18 19.45 -20.74
CA ILE A 384 1.51 19.98 -21.93
C ILE A 384 1.59 21.51 -21.86
N SER A 385 2.53 22.13 -22.57
CA SER A 385 2.57 23.59 -22.70
C SER A 385 1.57 24.05 -23.78
N CYS A 386 0.47 24.70 -23.38
CA CYS A 386 -0.47 25.35 -24.29
C CYS A 386 -0.12 26.86 -24.40
N PRO A 387 0.23 27.40 -25.58
CA PRO A 387 0.75 28.78 -25.70
C PRO A 387 -0.23 29.90 -25.35
N GLU A 388 -1.53 29.63 -25.21
CA GLU A 388 -2.57 30.69 -25.17
C GLU A 388 -3.33 30.82 -23.84
N VAL A 389 -2.91 30.17 -22.74
CA VAL A 389 -3.58 30.34 -21.44
C VAL A 389 -2.73 31.21 -20.50
N PRO A 390 -3.21 32.39 -20.08
CA PRO A 390 -2.51 33.23 -19.10
C PRO A 390 -2.37 32.50 -17.76
N LYS A 391 -1.21 32.71 -17.11
CA LYS A 391 -0.76 32.06 -15.86
C LYS A 391 -1.71 32.12 -14.66
N ASP A 392 -2.74 32.98 -14.71
CA ASP A 392 -3.63 33.24 -13.56
C ASP A 392 -5.09 32.77 -13.79
N THR A 393 -5.32 31.82 -14.70
CA THR A 393 -6.70 31.38 -15.03
C THR A 393 -7.13 30.17 -14.20
N VAL A 394 -7.84 30.41 -13.10
CA VAL A 394 -8.70 29.38 -12.48
C VAL A 394 -9.86 29.11 -13.45
N VAL A 395 -9.86 27.97 -14.14
CA VAL A 395 -11.00 27.56 -14.98
C VAL A 395 -12.14 27.11 -14.06
N ALA A 396 -12.90 28.08 -13.57
CA ALA A 396 -14.18 27.85 -12.93
C ALA A 396 -15.20 27.42 -14.00
N THR A 397 -15.76 26.21 -13.82
CA THR A 397 -17.02 25.71 -14.40
C THR A 397 -17.23 25.89 -15.92
N CYS A 398 -17.02 24.83 -16.70
CA CYS A 398 -17.63 24.73 -18.03
C CYS A 398 -19.01 24.07 -17.92
N SER A 399 -20.06 24.88 -17.81
CA SER A 399 -21.44 24.44 -18.07
C SER A 399 -21.72 24.42 -19.57
N SER A 400 -22.49 23.42 -20.00
CA SER A 400 -22.95 23.21 -21.38
C SER A 400 -23.62 24.43 -22.01
N VAL A 401 -23.24 24.75 -23.25
CA VAL A 401 -24.14 25.37 -24.23
C VAL A 401 -24.03 24.59 -25.53
#